data_AF-A0A9D7FAH4-F1
#
_entry.id   AF-A0A9D7FAH4-F1
#
_cell.length_a   1.000
_cell.length_b   1.000
_cell.length_c   1.000
_cell.angle_alpha   90.00
_cell.angle_beta   90.00
_cell.angle_gamma   90.00
#
_symmetry.space_group_name_H-M   'P 1'
#
loop_
_entity.id
_entity.type
_entity.pdbx_description
1 polymer ?
#
loop_
_entity_poly.entity_id
_entity_poly.type
_entity_poly.pdbx_seq_one_letter_code
_entity_poly.pdbx_strand_id
1 'polypeptide(L)' 'MRYLLSFILFTAGLAVSLSAQKGYKPPVFEDPGRLEKIQAVIPEIERQYLELMEKQHIPGLAYGIVVDGKLIYSKDLG' A
#
# COMPACT_ATOMS: atom_id res chain seq x y z
N MET A 1 -40.28 25.79 11.88
CA MET A 1 -40.01 24.51 12.56
C MET A 1 -39.95 23.30 11.61
N ARG A 2 -39.50 23.45 10.35
CA ARG A 2 -39.45 22.33 9.37
C ARG A 2 -38.02 21.92 8.95
N TYR A 3 -37.03 22.78 9.20
CA TYR A 3 -35.62 22.51 8.87
C TYR A 3 -34.79 21.99 10.06
N LEU A 4 -35.37 22.00 11.27
CA LEU A 4 -34.66 21.58 12.50
C LEU A 4 -34.47 20.05 12.55
N LEU A 5 -35.42 19.28 11.99
CA LEU A 5 -35.32 17.81 11.89
C LEU A 5 -34.34 17.34 10.80
N SER A 6 -34.21 18.09 9.70
CA SER A 6 -33.27 17.75 8.62
C SER A 6 -31.81 18.00 9.00
N PHE A 7 -31.54 18.91 9.94
CA PHE A 7 -30.18 19.20 10.38
C PHE A 7 -29.60 18.09 11.29
N ILE A 8 -30.45 17.39 12.05
CA ILE A 8 -30.05 16.28 12.94
C ILE A 8 -29.76 15.00 12.14
N LEU A 9 -30.45 14.78 11.01
CA LEU A 9 -30.19 13.65 10.12
C LEU A 9 -28.90 13.80 9.30
N PHE A 10 -28.39 15.03 9.10
CA PHE A 10 -27.16 15.29 8.38
C PHE A 10 -25.89 15.07 9.24
N THR A 11 -25.98 15.23 10.56
CA THR A 11 -24.82 15.04 11.46
C THR A 11 -24.62 13.59 11.89
N ALA A 12 -25.65 12.75 11.84
CA ALA A 12 -25.58 11.33 12.20
C ALA A 12 -24.82 10.45 11.17
N GLY A 13 -24.60 10.96 9.95
CA GLY A 13 -23.91 10.23 8.88
C GLY A 13 -22.38 10.14 9.04
N LEU A 14 -21.76 10.93 9.92
CA LEU A 14 -20.29 11.00 10.04
C LEU A 14 -19.70 10.04 11.09
N ALA A 15 -20.51 9.24 11.79
CA ALA A 15 -20.04 8.35 12.85
C ALA A 15 -19.78 6.90 12.40
N VAL A 16 -20.08 6.55 11.14
CA VAL A 16 -19.89 5.19 10.62
C VAL A 16 -18.59 5.10 9.82
N SER A 17 -17.43 5.07 10.49
CA SER A 17 -16.17 4.59 9.88
C SER A 17 -15.04 4.20 10.86
N LEU A 18 -15.29 4.05 12.17
CA LEU A 18 -14.21 3.70 13.13
C LEU A 18 -14.31 2.28 13.72
N SER A 19 -15.10 1.37 13.15
CA SER A 19 -15.29 0.01 13.68
C SER A 19 -14.66 -1.12 12.86
N ALA A 20 -13.89 -0.82 11.80
CA ALA A 20 -13.40 -1.86 10.87
C ALA A 20 -12.08 -2.56 11.27
N GLN A 21 -11.54 -2.38 12.47
CA GLN A 21 -10.26 -3.04 12.83
C GLN A 21 -10.16 -3.45 14.30
N LYS A 22 -11.22 -4.04 14.87
CA LYS A 22 -11.07 -4.79 16.14
C LYS A 22 -10.54 -6.20 15.82
N GLY A 23 -9.23 -6.39 15.89
CA GLY A 23 -8.61 -7.72 15.86
C GLY A 23 -7.36 -7.89 15.00
N TYR A 24 -6.95 -6.89 14.22
CA TYR A 24 -5.70 -6.97 13.47
C TYR A 24 -4.51 -6.87 14.43
N LYS A 25 -3.65 -7.89 14.42
CA LYS A 25 -2.32 -7.85 15.02
C LYS A 25 -1.32 -7.67 13.89
N PRO A 26 -0.50 -6.60 13.88
CA PRO A 26 0.52 -6.43 12.85
C PRO A 26 1.48 -7.63 12.88
N PRO A 27 1.95 -8.08 11.70
CA PRO A 27 2.95 -9.14 11.64
C PRO A 27 4.22 -8.69 12.35
N VAL A 28 4.76 -9.55 13.21
CA VAL A 28 6.06 -9.38 13.84
C VAL A 28 7.05 -10.24 13.06
N PHE A 29 8.10 -9.62 12.56
CA PHE A 29 9.14 -10.29 11.80
C PHE A 29 10.41 -10.36 12.65
N GLU A 30 10.87 -11.57 12.94
CA GLU A 30 12.00 -11.82 13.85
C GLU A 30 13.36 -11.92 13.15
N ASP A 31 13.38 -11.94 11.80
CA ASP A 31 14.61 -12.05 11.02
C ASP A 31 15.40 -10.73 11.06
N PRO A 32 16.57 -10.70 11.73
CA PRO A 32 17.35 -9.49 11.91
C PRO A 32 17.98 -9.00 10.60
N GLY A 33 18.16 -9.88 9.61
CA GLY A 33 18.75 -9.57 8.31
C GLY A 33 17.73 -9.39 7.19
N ARG A 34 16.44 -9.22 7.53
CA ARG A 34 15.35 -9.19 6.56
C ARG A 34 15.49 -8.04 5.56
N LEU A 35 15.91 -6.87 6.02
CA LEU A 35 16.05 -5.70 5.15
C LEU A 35 17.12 -5.96 4.08
N GLU A 36 18.26 -6.49 4.50
CA GLU A 36 19.39 -6.81 3.64
C GLU A 36 19.02 -7.91 2.64
N LYS A 37 18.30 -8.94 3.08
CA LYS A 37 17.78 -10.02 2.21
C LYS A 37 16.82 -9.48 1.15
N ILE A 38 15.92 -8.58 1.53
CA ILE A 38 14.98 -7.94 0.59
C ILE A 38 15.74 -7.07 -0.41
N GLN A 39 16.71 -6.28 0.06
CA GLN A 39 17.52 -5.44 -0.82
C GLN A 39 18.33 -6.26 -1.82
N ALA A 40 18.85 -7.41 -1.41
CA ALA A 40 19.63 -8.30 -2.28
C ALA A 40 18.83 -8.85 -3.48
N VAL A 41 17.50 -8.92 -3.40
CA VAL A 41 16.65 -9.43 -4.49
C VAL A 41 16.07 -8.33 -5.39
N ILE A 42 16.28 -7.05 -5.08
CA ILE A 42 15.78 -5.93 -5.90
C ILE A 42 16.22 -6.03 -7.37
N PRO A 43 17.49 -6.34 -7.71
CA PRO A 43 17.90 -6.48 -9.11
C PRO A 43 17.13 -7.55 -9.88
N GLU A 44 16.75 -8.64 -9.21
CA GLU A 44 15.96 -9.72 -9.81
C GLU A 44 14.50 -9.29 -10.02
N ILE A 45 13.93 -8.48 -9.13
CA ILE A 45 12.60 -7.89 -9.30
C ILE A 45 12.58 -6.95 -10.52
N GLU A 46 13.59 -6.09 -10.67
CA GLU A 46 13.74 -5.21 -11.83
C GLU A 46 13.76 -6.01 -13.14
N ARG A 47 14.58 -7.07 -13.19
CA ARG A 47 14.69 -7.96 -14.35
C ARG A 47 13.33 -8.56 -14.72
N GLN A 48 12.56 -9.04 -13.74
CA GLN A 48 11.24 -9.60 -13.96
C GLN A 48 10.23 -8.55 -14.45
N TYR A 49 10.29 -7.32 -13.95
CA TYR A 49 9.42 -6.24 -14.45
C TYR A 49 9.77 -5.82 -15.87
N LEU A 50 11.06 -5.75 -16.24
CA LEU A 50 11.47 -5.49 -17.61
C LEU A 50 10.96 -6.58 -18.55
N GLU A 51 11.13 -7.87 -18.20
CA GLU A 51 10.58 -8.97 -19.00
C GLU A 51 9.05 -8.89 -19.13
N LEU A 52 8.36 -8.52 -18.06
CA LEU A 52 6.91 -8.34 -18.06
C LEU A 52 6.50 -7.22 -19.03
N MET A 53 7.20 -6.09 -18.97
CA MET A 53 6.95 -4.94 -19.85
C MET A 53 7.19 -5.29 -21.30
N GLU A 54 8.26 -6.02 -21.61
CA GLU A 54 8.55 -6.50 -22.95
C GLU A 54 7.47 -7.47 -23.45
N LYS A 55 7.12 -8.49 -22.66
CA LYS A 55 6.11 -9.50 -23.04
C LYS A 55 4.73 -8.90 -23.25
N GLN A 56 4.34 -7.92 -22.43
CA GLN A 56 3.02 -7.31 -22.45
C GLN A 56 2.96 -5.97 -23.20
N HIS A 57 4.08 -5.51 -23.76
CA HIS A 57 4.21 -4.21 -24.43
C HIS A 57 3.72 -3.05 -23.55
N ILE A 58 4.07 -3.08 -22.26
CA ILE A 58 3.70 -2.05 -21.30
C ILE A 58 4.58 -0.82 -21.56
N PRO A 59 4.01 0.37 -21.84
CA PRO A 59 4.78 1.56 -22.18
C PRO A 59 5.51 2.19 -20.99
N GLY A 60 5.02 1.94 -19.77
CA GLY A 60 5.57 2.50 -18.55
C GLY A 60 5.10 1.77 -17.29
N LEU A 61 5.96 1.64 -16.29
CA LEU A 61 5.67 1.05 -14.98
C LEU A 61 6.41 1.80 -13.87
N ALA A 62 5.68 2.18 -12.82
CA ALA A 62 6.27 2.70 -11.59
C ALA A 62 5.93 1.77 -10.42
N TYR A 63 6.91 1.46 -9.58
CA TYR A 63 6.71 0.65 -8.39
C TYR A 63 7.60 1.09 -7.22
N GLY A 64 7.20 0.69 -6.02
CA GLY A 64 7.94 0.93 -4.79
C GLY A 64 7.85 -0.25 -3.83
N ILE A 65 8.92 -0.48 -3.07
CA ILE A 65 9.02 -1.55 -2.08
C ILE A 65 8.99 -0.90 -0.69
N VAL A 66 7.96 -1.24 0.09
CA VAL A 66 7.78 -0.75 1.46
C VAL A 66 8.03 -1.87 2.45
N VAL A 67 8.96 -1.66 3.38
CA VAL A 67 9.30 -2.60 4.46
C VAL A 67 9.19 -1.85 5.79
N ASP A 68 8.44 -2.42 6.73
CA ASP A 68 8.19 -1.83 8.06
C ASP A 68 7.69 -0.38 8.01
N GLY A 69 6.81 -0.08 7.05
CA GLY A 69 6.25 1.26 6.85
C GLY A 69 7.21 2.27 6.21
N LYS A 70 8.41 1.85 5.79
CA LYS A 70 9.39 2.70 5.11
C LYS A 70 9.53 2.29 3.64
N LEU A 71 9.49 3.27 2.74
CA LEU A 71 9.84 3.07 1.34
C LEU A 71 11.36 2.85 1.24
N ILE A 72 11.77 1.64 0.90
CA ILE A 72 13.20 1.26 0.82
C ILE A 72 13.74 1.33 -0.61
N TYR A 73 12.85 1.32 -1.61
CA TYR A 73 13.19 1.35 -3.02
C TYR A 73 12.01 1.86 -3.84
N SER A 74 12.28 2.63 -4.87
CA SER A 74 11.28 3.08 -5.85
C SER A 74 11.92 3.22 -7.22
N LYS A 75 11.18 2.86 -8.26
CA LYS A 75 11.66 2.93 -9.63
C LYS A 75 10.52 3.24 -10.59
N ASP A 76 10.84 4.10 -11.54
CA ASP A 76 10.12 4.34 -12.78
C ASP A 76 10.84 3.64 -13.95
N LEU A 77 10.04 3.01 -14.82
CA LEU A 77 10.47 2.32 -16.02
C LEU A 77 9.57 2.80 -17.17
N GLY A 78 10.01 3.80 -17.94
CA GLY A 78 9.33 4.25 -19.17
C GLY A 78 8.22 5.27 -18.97
#